data_AF-A0A9W7GBN0-F1
#
_entry.id   AF-A0A9W7GBN0-F1
#
_cell.length_a   1.000
_cell.length_b   1.000
_cell.length_c   1.000
_cell.angle_alpha   90.00
_cell.angle_beta   90.00
_cell.angle_gamma   90.00
#
_symmetry.space_group_name_H-M   'P 1'
#
loop_
_entity.id
_entity.type
_entity.pdbx_description
1 polymer ?
#
loop_
_entity_poly.entity_id
_entity_poly.type
_entity_poly.pdbx_seq_one_letter_code
_entity_poly.pdbx_strand_id
1 'polypeptide(L)'
;MRNPNDKNGIANAGHQTKQRMIKGAEVICATCIDAAAGYLSNFSFCHILVDEASQCHELSCLVPLVHGCEQLVLVGDHCQLPPTISCDAAKRDGLGVSLFDRLVQNGVPTFMLDTQYRMHPKIAEFASDAFYGGKVKNGVPESARPTIRGIQWPVEGNGVMLINTAHGQEASDGVSKSNQAEADIVSRIVADVLKAGEIGYNDIGIISPYSAQVRLLRQTLRWARDEAKQQTMHERQMYEQRWNMPGFGGGGTYNNNMPPPPTPKNLEISSVDGFQGREKALIIFSAVRANNNGSVGFLRDWRRCNVAITRAQRGLVVLGHAQTLQYDKRSFGPYLDYCLENGFIDGVEAKPGSYDKKATQAMAKVYDITANGNVEVREG
;
A
#
# COMPACT_ATOMS: atom_id res chain seq x y z
N MET A 1 -17.93 16.89 -45.19
CA MET A 1 -17.71 15.42 -45.14
C MET A 1 -16.20 15.18 -45.15
N ARG A 2 -15.62 14.56 -44.10
CA ARG A 2 -14.18 14.23 -44.09
C ARG A 2 -13.92 13.03 -45.00
N ASN A 3 -12.93 13.15 -45.88
CA ASN A 3 -12.55 12.14 -46.87
C ASN A 3 -12.07 10.85 -46.17
N PRO A 4 -12.64 9.67 -46.45
CA PRO A 4 -12.21 8.40 -45.84
C PRO A 4 -10.72 8.08 -46.05
N ASN A 5 -10.11 8.57 -47.13
CA ASN A 5 -8.70 8.34 -47.46
C ASN A 5 -7.70 9.10 -46.57
N ASP A 6 -8.10 10.19 -45.90
CA ASP A 6 -7.22 10.92 -44.97
C ASP A 6 -6.95 10.11 -43.69
N LYS A 7 -7.89 9.26 -43.26
CA LYS A 7 -7.70 8.43 -42.06
C LYS A 7 -6.62 7.36 -42.26
N ASN A 8 -6.49 6.82 -43.48
CA ASN A 8 -5.48 5.79 -43.80
C ASN A 8 -4.06 6.38 -43.91
N GLY A 9 -3.91 7.60 -44.42
CA GLY A 9 -2.62 8.29 -44.48
C GLY A 9 -2.09 8.67 -43.08
N ILE A 10 -2.96 9.18 -42.21
CA ILE A 10 -2.60 9.55 -40.83
C ILE A 10 -2.28 8.31 -39.99
N ALA A 11 -3.04 7.22 -40.14
CA ALA A 11 -2.76 5.96 -39.45
C ALA A 11 -1.41 5.35 -39.86
N ASN A 12 -1.09 5.36 -41.16
CA ASN A 12 0.21 4.89 -41.66
C ASN A 12 1.38 5.76 -41.18
N ALA A 13 1.23 7.09 -41.18
CA ALA A 13 2.25 8.01 -40.66
C ALA A 13 2.49 7.80 -39.16
N GLY A 14 1.42 7.58 -38.38
CA GLY A 14 1.51 7.27 -36.96
C GLY A 14 2.21 5.93 -36.69
N HIS A 15 1.94 4.91 -37.50
CA HIS A 15 2.61 3.61 -37.40
C HIS A 15 4.12 3.71 -37.71
N GLN A 16 4.49 4.40 -38.78
CA GLN A 16 5.90 4.62 -39.14
C GLN A 16 6.66 5.44 -38.09
N THR A 17 6.01 6.43 -37.50
CA THR A 17 6.61 7.23 -36.42
C THR A 17 6.90 6.37 -35.19
N LYS A 18 5.94 5.51 -34.78
CA LYS A 18 6.14 4.56 -33.67
C LYS A 18 7.27 3.57 -33.95
N GLN A 19 7.29 2.97 -35.15
CA GLN A 19 8.35 2.06 -35.58
C GLN A 19 9.74 2.70 -35.50
N ARG A 20 9.86 3.97 -35.93
CA ARG A 20 11.11 4.72 -35.86
C ARG A 20 11.53 5.03 -34.43
N MET A 21 10.59 5.38 -33.55
CA MET A 21 10.86 5.61 -32.12
C MET A 21 11.33 4.33 -31.44
N ILE A 22 10.65 3.20 -31.66
CA ILE A 22 11.01 1.89 -31.12
C ILE A 22 12.41 1.49 -31.57
N LYS A 23 12.71 1.61 -32.87
CA LYS A 23 14.03 1.26 -33.41
C LYS A 23 15.17 2.14 -32.85
N GLY A 24 14.87 3.38 -32.48
CA GLY A 24 15.84 4.32 -31.90
C GLY A 24 15.91 4.26 -30.37
N ALA A 25 15.05 3.49 -29.71
CA ALA A 25 15.01 3.40 -28.25
C ALA A 25 16.05 2.40 -27.75
N GLU A 26 16.76 2.77 -26.69
CA GLU A 26 17.68 1.88 -25.97
C GLU A 26 16.91 0.93 -25.04
N VAL A 27 15.78 1.40 -24.49
CA VAL A 27 14.92 0.65 -23.57
C VAL A 27 13.46 0.86 -23.96
N ILE A 28 12.68 -0.22 -23.94
CA ILE A 28 11.24 -0.20 -24.16
C ILE A 28 10.56 -0.75 -22.93
N CYS A 29 9.72 0.08 -22.30
CA CYS A 29 8.89 -0.33 -21.17
C CYS A 29 7.48 -0.63 -21.66
N ALA A 30 6.97 -1.81 -21.34
CA ALA A 30 5.60 -2.23 -21.59
C ALA A 30 5.13 -3.15 -20.46
N THR A 31 3.82 -3.26 -20.28
CA THR A 31 3.30 -4.36 -19.45
C THR A 31 3.56 -5.69 -20.14
N CYS A 32 3.59 -6.80 -19.38
CA CYS A 32 3.82 -8.12 -19.96
C CYS A 32 2.85 -8.44 -21.10
N ILE A 33 1.57 -8.07 -20.95
CA ILE A 33 0.55 -8.29 -22.00
C ILE A 33 0.74 -7.33 -23.17
N ASP A 34 1.07 -6.06 -22.92
CA ASP A 34 1.30 -5.09 -23.99
C ASP A 34 2.53 -5.40 -24.84
N ALA A 35 3.45 -6.25 -24.35
CA ALA A 35 4.57 -6.75 -25.15
C ALA A 35 4.08 -7.49 -26.43
N ALA A 36 2.90 -8.12 -26.38
CA ALA A 36 2.28 -8.75 -27.55
C ALA A 36 1.65 -7.76 -28.54
N ALA A 37 1.72 -6.44 -28.29
CA ALA A 37 1.11 -5.47 -29.18
C ALA A 37 1.74 -5.53 -30.58
N GLY A 38 0.89 -5.47 -31.62
CA GLY A 38 1.34 -5.67 -33.01
C GLY A 38 2.38 -4.65 -33.51
N TYR A 39 2.61 -3.54 -32.81
CA TYR A 39 3.71 -2.62 -33.14
C TYR A 39 5.09 -3.11 -32.66
N LEU A 40 5.13 -4.14 -31.82
CA LEU A 40 6.35 -4.82 -31.34
C LEU A 40 6.61 -6.15 -32.06
N SER A 41 5.68 -6.66 -32.87
CA SER A 41 5.77 -8.00 -33.48
C SER A 41 6.98 -8.21 -34.38
N ASN A 42 7.52 -7.14 -34.97
CA ASN A 42 8.66 -7.20 -35.89
C ASN A 42 10.00 -6.91 -35.21
N PHE A 43 10.01 -6.81 -33.87
CA PHE A 43 11.21 -6.56 -33.08
C PHE A 43 11.54 -7.78 -32.24
N SER A 44 12.84 -8.10 -32.18
CA SER A 44 13.38 -9.09 -31.26
C SER A 44 14.05 -8.39 -30.07
N PHE A 45 13.84 -8.93 -28.87
CA PHE A 45 14.39 -8.42 -27.62
C PHE A 45 15.19 -9.55 -26.97
N CYS A 46 16.51 -9.55 -27.18
CA CYS A 46 17.42 -10.56 -26.63
C CYS A 46 17.60 -10.41 -25.11
N HIS A 47 17.50 -9.20 -24.57
CA HIS A 47 17.59 -8.94 -23.13
C HIS A 47 16.24 -8.47 -22.61
N ILE A 48 15.66 -9.22 -21.67
CA ILE A 48 14.36 -8.90 -21.08
C ILE A 48 14.49 -8.85 -19.57
N LEU A 49 14.01 -7.74 -19.00
CA LEU A 49 13.84 -7.58 -17.56
C LEU A 49 12.34 -7.51 -17.25
N VAL A 50 11.90 -8.33 -16.31
CA VAL A 50 10.52 -8.31 -15.80
C VAL A 50 10.57 -7.93 -14.33
N ASP A 51 9.98 -6.78 -14.00
CA ASP A 51 9.82 -6.31 -12.62
C ASP A 51 8.46 -6.76 -12.05
N GLU A 52 8.36 -6.83 -10.72
CA GLU A 52 7.20 -7.39 -9.99
C GLU A 52 6.80 -8.80 -10.50
N ALA A 53 7.79 -9.60 -10.90
CA ALA A 53 7.60 -10.91 -11.53
C ALA A 53 6.86 -11.92 -10.63
N SER A 54 6.92 -11.75 -9.30
CA SER A 54 6.16 -12.57 -8.34
C SER A 54 4.66 -12.26 -8.34
N GLN A 55 4.24 -11.07 -8.79
CA GLN A 55 2.83 -10.69 -8.94
C GLN A 55 2.27 -11.02 -10.34
N CYS A 56 3.13 -11.39 -11.29
CA CYS A 56 2.76 -11.68 -12.67
C CYS A 56 2.35 -13.15 -12.84
N HIS A 57 1.23 -13.41 -13.51
CA HIS A 57 0.88 -14.77 -13.91
C HIS A 57 2.00 -15.36 -14.77
N GLU A 58 2.31 -16.64 -14.59
CA GLU A 58 3.34 -17.29 -15.40
C GLU A 58 3.11 -17.09 -16.91
N LEU A 59 1.89 -17.30 -17.37
CA LEU A 59 1.51 -17.13 -18.78
C LEU A 59 1.74 -15.70 -19.27
N SER A 60 1.45 -14.70 -18.44
CA SER A 60 1.70 -13.30 -18.77
C SER A 60 3.19 -13.02 -18.85
N CYS A 61 3.98 -13.56 -17.93
CA CYS A 61 5.43 -13.39 -17.91
C CYS A 61 6.11 -14.03 -19.13
N LEU A 62 5.50 -15.05 -19.76
CA LEU A 62 6.01 -15.66 -21.00
C LEU A 62 5.79 -14.79 -22.25
N VAL A 63 4.83 -13.86 -22.24
CA VAL A 63 4.50 -13.04 -23.40
C VAL A 63 5.69 -12.24 -23.93
N PRO A 64 6.45 -11.47 -23.12
CA PRO A 64 7.61 -10.76 -23.65
C PRO A 64 8.72 -11.71 -24.13
N LEU A 65 8.83 -12.91 -23.55
CA LEU A 65 9.93 -13.86 -23.83
C LEU A 65 9.89 -14.43 -25.25
N VAL A 66 8.71 -14.48 -25.87
CA VAL A 66 8.57 -15.03 -27.24
C VAL A 66 9.20 -14.12 -28.31
N HIS A 67 9.61 -12.90 -27.95
CA HIS A 67 10.33 -11.99 -28.84
C HIS A 67 11.83 -12.32 -28.98
N GLY A 68 12.23 -13.58 -28.81
CA GLY A 68 13.62 -14.02 -28.96
C GLY A 68 14.51 -13.71 -27.76
N CYS A 69 13.99 -13.88 -26.55
CA CYS A 69 14.74 -13.69 -25.32
C CYS A 69 15.93 -14.66 -25.23
N GLU A 70 17.13 -14.12 -25.03
CA GLU A 70 18.39 -14.87 -24.80
C GLU A 70 18.88 -14.70 -23.35
N GLN A 71 18.61 -13.54 -22.74
CA GLN A 71 18.91 -13.25 -21.35
C GLN A 71 17.68 -12.68 -20.64
N LEU A 72 17.28 -13.36 -19.56
CA LEU A 72 16.13 -12.98 -18.73
C LEU A 72 16.58 -12.58 -17.33
N VAL A 73 16.11 -11.44 -16.85
CA VAL A 73 16.20 -11.01 -15.46
C VAL A 73 14.79 -10.89 -14.89
N LEU A 74 14.49 -11.65 -13.85
CA LEU A 74 13.23 -11.55 -13.12
C LEU A 74 13.49 -10.89 -11.77
N VAL A 75 12.83 -9.76 -11.52
CA VAL A 75 12.85 -9.05 -10.25
C VAL A 75 11.48 -9.24 -9.60
N GLY A 76 11.46 -9.69 -8.35
CA GLY A 76 10.22 -9.96 -7.64
C GLY A 76 10.47 -10.28 -6.18
N ASP A 77 9.39 -10.30 -5.41
CA ASP A 77 9.40 -10.62 -4.00
C ASP A 77 8.29 -11.64 -3.69
N HIS A 78 8.70 -12.87 -3.40
CA HIS A 78 7.80 -13.98 -3.07
C HIS A 78 7.12 -13.83 -1.69
N CYS A 79 7.62 -12.90 -0.88
CA CYS A 79 7.02 -12.49 0.38
C CYS A 79 5.98 -11.37 0.23
N GLN A 80 5.78 -10.85 -0.98
CA GLN A 80 4.68 -9.94 -1.34
C GLN A 80 3.60 -10.69 -2.14
N LEU A 81 2.62 -9.98 -2.69
CA LEU A 81 1.40 -10.62 -3.23
C LEU A 81 1.69 -11.46 -4.48
N PRO A 82 1.07 -12.65 -4.56
CA PRO A 82 1.12 -13.49 -5.76
C PRO A 82 0.17 -12.94 -6.84
N PRO A 83 0.11 -13.58 -8.03
CA PRO A 83 -0.84 -13.20 -9.06
C PRO A 83 -2.30 -13.32 -8.59
N THR A 84 -3.12 -12.34 -8.95
CA THR A 84 -4.55 -12.35 -8.62
C THR A 84 -5.30 -13.35 -9.50
N ILE A 85 -5.90 -14.37 -8.88
CA ILE A 85 -6.73 -15.38 -9.54
C ILE A 85 -8.15 -15.31 -9.00
N SER A 86 -9.13 -15.05 -9.86
CA SER A 86 -10.55 -14.99 -9.49
C SER A 86 -11.20 -16.37 -9.37
N CYS A 87 -10.65 -17.39 -10.05
CA CYS A 87 -11.16 -18.75 -10.05
C CYS A 87 -10.41 -19.62 -9.03
N ASP A 88 -11.09 -20.03 -7.95
CA ASP A 88 -10.50 -20.87 -6.91
C ASP A 88 -10.02 -22.23 -7.43
N ALA A 89 -10.73 -22.83 -8.39
CA ALA A 89 -10.30 -24.07 -9.02
C ALA A 89 -8.96 -23.90 -9.75
N ALA A 90 -8.84 -22.87 -10.61
CA ALA A 90 -7.60 -22.58 -11.31
C ALA A 90 -6.45 -22.22 -10.35
N LYS A 91 -6.75 -21.53 -9.25
CA LYS A 91 -5.76 -21.23 -8.21
C LYS A 91 -5.24 -22.51 -7.54
N ARG A 92 -6.14 -23.43 -7.18
CA ARG A 92 -5.77 -24.75 -6.62
C ARG A 92 -4.96 -25.59 -7.59
N ASP A 93 -5.24 -25.49 -8.88
CA ASP A 93 -4.53 -26.21 -9.95
C ASP A 93 -3.19 -25.55 -10.34
N GLY A 94 -2.76 -24.51 -9.61
CA GLY A 94 -1.41 -23.94 -9.72
C GLY A 94 -1.31 -22.63 -10.51
N LEU A 95 -2.40 -22.05 -11.02
CA LEU A 95 -2.35 -20.78 -11.76
C LEU A 95 -1.90 -19.59 -10.89
N GLY A 96 -1.94 -19.76 -9.56
CA GLY A 96 -1.42 -18.77 -8.60
C GLY A 96 0.10 -18.81 -8.40
N VAL A 97 0.83 -19.74 -9.04
CA VAL A 97 2.29 -19.79 -8.99
C VAL A 97 2.84 -18.92 -10.12
N SER A 98 3.67 -17.92 -9.77
CA SER A 98 4.34 -17.08 -10.76
C SER A 98 5.52 -17.82 -11.40
N LEU A 99 5.98 -17.34 -12.56
CA LEU A 99 7.21 -17.87 -13.19
C LEU A 99 8.40 -17.72 -12.25
N PHE A 100 8.48 -16.59 -11.53
CA PHE A 100 9.51 -16.33 -10.53
C PHE A 100 9.49 -17.41 -9.46
N ASP A 101 8.36 -17.60 -8.78
CA ASP A 101 8.24 -18.58 -7.69
C ASP A 101 8.54 -20.00 -8.17
N ARG A 102 8.05 -20.38 -9.36
CA ARG A 102 8.31 -21.70 -9.94
C ARG A 102 9.81 -21.93 -10.16
N LEU A 103 10.54 -20.95 -10.69
CA LEU A 103 11.98 -21.08 -10.89
C LEU A 103 12.74 -21.20 -9.56
N VAL A 104 12.35 -20.41 -8.54
CA VAL A 104 12.93 -20.52 -7.20
C VAL A 104 12.68 -21.91 -6.59
N GLN A 105 11.45 -22.44 -6.70
CA GLN A 105 11.10 -23.79 -6.24
C GLN A 105 11.93 -24.88 -6.93
N ASN A 106 12.31 -24.65 -8.19
CA ASN A 106 13.15 -25.57 -8.98
C ASN A 106 14.65 -25.33 -8.78
N GLY A 107 15.05 -24.58 -7.75
CA GLY A 107 16.45 -24.43 -7.35
C GLY A 107 17.23 -23.41 -8.18
N VAL A 108 16.56 -22.54 -8.94
CA VAL A 108 17.24 -21.40 -9.58
C VAL A 108 17.78 -20.47 -8.49
N PRO A 109 19.09 -20.18 -8.47
CA PRO A 109 19.68 -19.31 -7.45
C PRO A 109 19.06 -17.93 -7.48
N THR A 110 18.72 -17.41 -6.30
CA THR A 110 18.20 -16.06 -6.12
C THR A 110 19.22 -15.16 -5.46
N PHE A 111 19.14 -13.87 -5.76
CA PHE A 111 19.93 -12.83 -5.12
C PHE A 111 19.01 -11.90 -4.34
N MET A 112 19.15 -11.86 -3.02
CA MET A 112 18.36 -10.99 -2.16
C MET A 112 19.04 -9.63 -2.01
N LEU A 113 18.35 -8.55 -2.40
CA LEU A 113 18.74 -7.19 -2.03
C LEU A 113 18.35 -6.98 -0.55
N ASP A 114 19.34 -7.05 0.33
CA ASP A 114 19.11 -7.16 1.78
C ASP A 114 19.04 -5.80 2.50
N THR A 115 19.21 -4.67 1.81
CA THR A 115 19.29 -3.35 2.43
C THR A 115 18.15 -2.46 1.94
N GLN A 116 17.27 -2.04 2.86
CA GLN A 116 16.11 -1.19 2.58
C GLN A 116 16.44 0.30 2.78
N TYR A 117 15.91 1.16 1.92
CA TYR A 117 16.08 2.62 1.98
C TYR A 117 14.76 3.40 2.09
N ARG A 118 13.62 2.71 2.26
CA ARG A 118 12.28 3.32 2.27
C ARG A 118 11.85 3.74 3.67
N MET A 119 11.83 2.79 4.59
CA MET A 119 11.12 2.85 5.87
C MET A 119 11.99 3.41 7.00
N HIS A 120 11.34 4.02 8.00
CA HIS A 120 11.92 4.20 9.33
C HIS A 120 12.38 2.83 9.89
N PRO A 121 13.56 2.72 10.52
CA PRO A 121 14.09 1.45 11.04
C PRO A 121 13.09 0.63 11.88
N LYS A 122 12.29 1.26 12.74
CA LYS A 122 11.25 0.58 13.53
C LYS A 122 10.02 0.07 12.76
N ILE A 123 9.72 0.63 11.59
CA ILE A 123 8.70 0.07 10.69
C ILE A 123 9.31 -1.18 10.00
N ALA A 124 10.55 -1.05 9.52
CA ALA A 124 11.26 -2.13 8.82
C ALA A 124 11.57 -3.33 9.73
N GLU A 125 11.83 -3.11 11.01
CA GLU A 125 12.21 -4.15 11.97
C GLU A 125 11.19 -5.29 12.02
N PHE A 126 9.91 -4.98 12.21
CA PHE A 126 8.88 -6.01 12.26
C PHE A 126 8.76 -6.76 10.93
N ALA A 127 8.74 -6.04 9.80
CA ALA A 127 8.63 -6.68 8.49
C ALA A 127 9.83 -7.60 8.21
N SER A 128 11.04 -7.15 8.56
CA SER A 128 12.28 -7.93 8.46
C SER A 128 12.16 -9.21 9.29
N ASP A 129 11.76 -9.10 10.56
CA ASP A 129 11.62 -10.24 11.46
C ASP A 129 10.54 -11.22 10.98
N ALA A 130 9.34 -10.73 10.69
CA ALA A 130 8.17 -11.56 10.40
C ALA A 130 8.18 -12.21 9.02
N PHE A 131 8.74 -11.55 8.00
CA PHE A 131 8.59 -11.99 6.61
C PHE A 131 9.91 -12.36 5.94
N TYR A 132 11.04 -11.86 6.45
CA TYR A 132 12.36 -12.06 5.85
C TYR A 132 13.39 -12.69 6.81
N GLY A 133 12.95 -13.17 7.98
CA GLY A 133 13.80 -13.86 8.95
C GLY A 133 14.93 -12.99 9.52
N GLY A 134 14.69 -11.68 9.64
CA GLY A 134 15.65 -10.70 10.14
C GLY A 134 16.77 -10.34 9.16
N LYS A 135 16.67 -10.76 7.89
CA LYS A 135 17.74 -10.55 6.88
C LYS A 135 17.76 -9.12 6.32
N VAL A 136 16.67 -8.36 6.42
CA VAL A 136 16.58 -7.00 5.86
C VAL A 136 17.23 -6.00 6.82
N LYS A 137 18.23 -5.28 6.31
CA LYS A 137 19.04 -4.24 6.96
C LYS A 137 18.52 -2.86 6.60
N ASN A 138 18.80 -1.87 7.45
CA ASN A 138 18.44 -0.48 7.22
C ASN A 138 19.61 0.29 6.57
N GLY A 139 19.38 0.87 5.39
CA GLY A 139 20.29 1.80 4.73
C GLY A 139 20.02 3.26 5.06
N VAL A 140 18.99 3.55 5.87
CA VAL A 140 18.64 4.89 6.33
C VAL A 140 18.62 4.94 7.87
N PRO A 141 19.18 5.98 8.50
CA PRO A 141 19.08 6.16 9.95
C PRO A 141 17.68 6.66 10.34
N GLU A 142 17.33 6.52 11.62
CA GLU A 142 16.05 7.00 12.20
C GLU A 142 15.84 8.51 11.93
N SER A 143 16.90 9.31 12.04
CA SER A 143 16.88 10.75 11.78
C SER A 143 16.52 11.13 10.34
N ALA A 144 16.69 10.23 9.36
CA ALA A 144 16.28 10.44 7.97
C ALA A 144 14.78 10.20 7.77
N ARG A 145 14.07 9.74 8.79
CA ARG A 145 12.63 9.39 8.76
C ARG A 145 11.91 9.98 9.99
N PRO A 146 11.95 11.30 10.23
CA PRO A 146 11.33 11.90 11.41
C PRO A 146 9.83 11.61 11.47
N THR A 147 9.27 11.56 12.67
CA THR A 147 7.82 11.43 12.90
C THR A 147 7.03 12.56 12.24
N ILE A 148 5.77 12.28 11.87
CA ILE A 148 4.89 13.23 11.20
C ILE A 148 4.11 14.04 12.25
N ARG A 149 4.10 15.37 12.11
CA ARG A 149 3.33 16.27 12.97
C ARG A 149 1.81 16.08 12.80
N GLY A 150 1.06 16.42 13.85
CA GLY A 150 -0.39 16.23 13.89
C GLY A 150 -0.83 14.84 14.39
N ILE A 151 0.12 13.95 14.67
CA ILE A 151 -0.12 12.68 15.35
C ILE A 151 0.59 12.72 16.70
N GLN A 152 -0.12 12.34 17.76
CA GLN A 152 0.47 12.11 19.07
C GLN A 152 1.06 10.70 19.09
N TRP A 153 2.31 10.57 18.65
CA TRP A 153 3.00 9.27 18.62
C TRP A 153 3.22 8.77 20.05
N PRO A 154 2.89 7.49 20.36
CA PRO A 154 3.08 6.93 21.70
C PRO A 154 4.53 6.96 22.19
N VAL A 155 5.48 6.85 21.25
CA VAL A 155 6.91 6.94 21.51
C VAL A 155 7.52 8.02 20.62
N GLU A 156 8.16 9.01 21.25
CA GLU A 156 8.80 10.11 20.54
C GLU A 156 9.87 9.61 19.55
N GLY A 157 9.93 10.23 18.38
CA GLY A 157 10.88 9.86 17.32
C GLY A 157 10.52 8.60 16.53
N ASN A 158 9.52 7.82 16.96
CA ASN A 158 9.11 6.59 16.28
C ASN A 158 7.79 6.75 15.53
N GLY A 159 7.83 6.53 14.21
CA GLY A 159 6.63 6.59 13.36
C GLY A 159 5.79 5.32 13.35
N VAL A 160 5.58 4.67 14.50
CA VAL A 160 4.74 3.47 14.61
C VAL A 160 3.68 3.70 15.67
N MET A 161 2.41 3.46 15.33
CA MET A 161 1.30 3.54 16.27
C MET A 161 0.24 2.49 15.94
N LEU A 162 -0.27 1.81 16.96
CA LEU A 162 -1.43 0.95 16.89
C LEU A 162 -2.56 1.54 17.76
N ILE A 163 -3.74 1.72 17.17
CA ILE A 163 -4.93 2.20 17.87
C ILE A 163 -5.89 1.02 18.02
N ASN A 164 -6.11 0.59 19.27
CA ASN A 164 -7.06 -0.46 19.57
C ASN A 164 -8.50 0.07 19.49
N THR A 165 -9.27 -0.40 18.51
CA THR A 165 -10.67 -0.02 18.32
C THR A 165 -11.63 -0.93 19.10
N ALA A 166 -11.45 -1.02 20.43
CA ALA A 166 -12.22 -1.89 21.32
C ALA A 166 -13.75 -1.71 21.23
N HIS A 167 -14.22 -0.49 20.91
CA HIS A 167 -15.64 -0.18 20.77
C HIS A 167 -16.16 -0.29 19.32
N GLY A 168 -15.27 -0.55 18.36
CA GLY A 168 -15.64 -0.68 16.96
C GLY A 168 -16.44 -1.97 16.72
N GLN A 169 -17.49 -1.86 15.91
CA GLN A 169 -18.28 -3.02 15.49
C GLN A 169 -18.17 -3.17 13.98
N GLU A 170 -17.93 -4.40 13.52
CA GLU A 170 -17.95 -4.69 12.09
C GLU A 170 -19.39 -4.71 11.56
N ALA A 171 -19.64 -3.97 10.49
CA ALA A 171 -20.85 -4.05 9.69
C ALA A 171 -20.60 -4.91 8.44
N SER A 172 -21.66 -5.53 7.91
CA SER A 172 -21.59 -6.34 6.69
C SER A 172 -22.28 -5.61 5.54
N ASP A 173 -21.63 -5.57 4.39
CA ASP A 173 -22.17 -5.06 3.12
C ASP A 173 -21.92 -6.13 2.05
N GLY A 174 -22.93 -6.99 1.86
CA GLY A 174 -22.81 -8.23 1.11
C GLY A 174 -21.74 -9.15 1.70
N VAL A 175 -20.72 -9.46 0.91
CA VAL A 175 -19.56 -10.28 1.30
C VAL A 175 -18.40 -9.46 1.91
N SER A 176 -18.51 -8.12 1.91
CA SER A 176 -17.47 -7.23 2.43
C SER A 176 -17.82 -6.72 3.83
N LYS A 177 -16.82 -6.19 4.55
CA LYS A 177 -16.95 -5.66 5.90
C LYS A 177 -16.56 -4.18 5.96
N SER A 178 -17.12 -3.46 6.93
CA SER A 178 -16.73 -2.08 7.26
C SER A 178 -16.79 -1.86 8.77
N ASN A 179 -16.14 -0.80 9.25
CA ASN A 179 -16.07 -0.39 10.64
C ASN A 179 -16.07 1.13 10.71
N GLN A 180 -17.20 1.70 11.18
CA GLN A 180 -17.39 3.15 11.25
C GLN A 180 -16.44 3.80 12.26
N ALA A 181 -16.22 3.18 13.42
CA ALA A 181 -15.35 3.73 14.46
C ALA A 181 -13.91 3.90 13.94
N GLU A 182 -13.40 2.92 13.18
CA GLU A 182 -12.12 3.05 12.48
C GLU A 182 -12.15 4.20 11.46
N ALA A 183 -13.19 4.32 10.63
CA ALA A 183 -13.28 5.39 9.64
C ALA A 183 -13.31 6.80 10.26
N ASP A 184 -13.94 6.95 11.41
CA ASP A 184 -14.02 8.22 12.14
C ASP A 184 -12.66 8.60 12.75
N ILE A 185 -11.92 7.63 13.29
CA ILE A 185 -10.56 7.85 13.79
C ILE A 185 -9.62 8.21 12.64
N VAL A 186 -9.66 7.47 11.53
CA VAL A 186 -8.87 7.77 10.33
C VAL A 186 -9.13 9.19 9.85
N SER A 187 -10.39 9.63 9.82
CA SER A 187 -10.76 10.98 9.39
C SER A 187 -10.19 12.07 10.29
N ARG A 188 -10.17 11.84 11.61
CA ARG A 188 -9.53 12.74 12.58
C ARG A 188 -8.01 12.83 12.38
N ILE A 189 -7.33 11.70 12.28
CA ILE A 189 -5.87 11.66 12.05
C ILE A 189 -5.51 12.42 10.77
N VAL A 190 -6.24 12.18 9.67
CA VAL A 190 -6.00 12.89 8.40
C VAL A 190 -6.22 14.39 8.59
N ALA A 191 -7.27 14.82 9.28
CA ALA A 191 -7.52 16.23 9.54
C ALA A 191 -6.40 16.88 10.38
N ASP A 192 -5.94 16.23 11.44
CA ASP A 192 -4.91 16.76 12.34
C ASP A 192 -3.54 16.85 11.65
N VAL A 193 -3.17 15.84 10.86
CA VAL A 193 -1.95 15.84 10.04
C VAL A 193 -1.96 16.96 9.01
N LEU A 194 -3.08 17.13 8.29
CA LEU A 194 -3.21 18.20 7.29
C LEU A 194 -3.24 19.58 7.94
N LYS A 195 -3.86 19.71 9.12
CA LYS A 195 -3.86 20.95 9.91
C LYS A 195 -2.46 21.32 10.40
N ALA A 196 -1.64 20.34 10.75
CA ALA A 196 -0.24 20.56 11.11
C ALA A 196 0.61 21.07 9.94
N GLY A 197 0.17 20.84 8.69
CA GLY A 197 0.71 21.46 7.48
C GLY A 197 2.10 20.93 7.04
N GLU A 198 2.59 19.85 7.66
CA GLU A 198 3.91 19.29 7.32
C GLU A 198 3.88 18.43 6.04
N ILE A 199 2.82 17.65 5.86
CA ILE A 199 2.62 16.78 4.70
C ILE A 199 1.24 17.03 4.07
N GLY A 200 1.11 16.76 2.77
CA GLY A 200 -0.12 16.96 2.03
C GLY A 200 -0.88 15.67 1.73
N TYR A 201 -2.01 15.78 1.04
CA TYR A 201 -2.83 14.62 0.63
C TYR A 201 -2.06 13.57 -0.17
N ASN A 202 -1.09 13.98 -0.99
CA ASN A 202 -0.27 13.08 -1.82
C ASN A 202 0.65 12.19 -0.98
N ASP A 203 0.97 12.60 0.25
CA ASP A 203 1.92 11.94 1.14
C ASP A 203 1.23 10.95 2.08
N ILE A 204 -0.09 10.85 2.02
CA ILE A 204 -0.92 10.00 2.87
C ILE A 204 -1.55 8.89 2.02
N GLY A 205 -1.42 7.66 2.49
CA GLY A 205 -2.11 6.49 1.95
C GLY A 205 -3.00 5.85 3.01
N ILE A 206 -4.21 5.48 2.63
CA ILE A 206 -5.15 4.79 3.50
C ILE A 206 -5.46 3.43 2.89
N ILE A 207 -5.12 2.37 3.62
CA ILE A 207 -5.20 1.00 3.14
C ILE A 207 -6.21 0.24 3.99
N SER A 208 -7.10 -0.51 3.34
CA SER A 208 -7.98 -1.46 4.03
C SER A 208 -8.27 -2.67 3.15
N PRO A 209 -8.29 -3.91 3.69
CA PRO A 209 -8.50 -5.11 2.88
C PRO A 209 -9.96 -5.26 2.38
N TYR A 210 -10.90 -4.46 2.87
CA TYR A 210 -12.32 -4.59 2.54
C TYR A 210 -12.83 -3.46 1.66
N SER A 211 -13.46 -3.80 0.54
CA SER A 211 -13.98 -2.80 -0.41
C SER A 211 -15.08 -1.91 0.18
N ALA A 212 -15.91 -2.45 1.07
CA ALA A 212 -16.91 -1.67 1.81
C ALA A 212 -16.26 -0.64 2.74
N GLN A 213 -15.16 -0.98 3.43
CA GLN A 213 -14.41 -0.01 4.21
C GLN A 213 -13.76 1.07 3.33
N VAL A 214 -13.19 0.70 2.19
CA VAL A 214 -12.64 1.68 1.23
C VAL A 214 -13.72 2.66 0.75
N ARG A 215 -14.94 2.18 0.47
CA ARG A 215 -16.07 3.05 0.13
C ARG A 215 -16.46 3.96 1.30
N LEU A 216 -16.56 3.40 2.51
CA LEU A 216 -16.91 4.15 3.70
C LEU A 216 -15.90 5.26 3.98
N LEU A 217 -14.60 4.95 4.00
CA LEU A 217 -13.53 5.93 4.19
C LEU A 217 -13.59 7.07 3.16
N ARG A 218 -13.82 6.73 1.88
CA ARG A 218 -14.00 7.74 0.82
C ARG A 218 -15.21 8.65 1.08
N GLN A 219 -16.28 8.12 1.67
CA GLN A 219 -17.46 8.92 2.03
C GLN A 219 -17.19 9.79 3.26
N THR A 220 -16.68 9.22 4.35
CA THR A 220 -16.40 9.94 5.61
C THR A 220 -15.43 11.10 5.40
N LEU A 221 -14.34 10.88 4.66
CA LEU A 221 -13.34 11.93 4.37
C LEU A 221 -13.85 13.02 3.41
N ARG A 222 -14.84 12.71 2.57
CA ARG A 222 -15.54 13.74 1.78
C ARG A 222 -16.45 14.59 2.66
N TRP A 223 -17.17 13.97 3.58
CA TRP A 223 -18.05 14.67 4.52
C TRP A 223 -17.27 15.60 5.45
N ALA A 224 -16.23 15.09 6.11
CA ALA A 224 -15.39 15.88 7.02
C ALA A 224 -14.80 17.13 6.34
N ARG A 225 -14.48 17.04 5.05
CA ARG A 225 -14.09 18.19 4.23
C ARG A 225 -15.22 19.22 4.08
N ASP A 226 -16.42 18.76 3.73
CA ASP A 226 -17.54 19.66 3.45
C ASP A 226 -18.00 20.38 4.73
N GLU A 227 -17.98 19.69 5.86
CA GLU A 227 -18.21 20.27 7.18
C GLU A 227 -17.13 21.31 7.55
N ALA A 228 -15.84 20.99 7.36
CA ALA A 228 -14.75 21.94 7.58
C ALA A 228 -14.86 23.18 6.66
N LYS A 229 -15.28 23.00 5.40
CA LYS A 229 -15.55 24.12 4.47
C LYS A 229 -16.70 25.00 4.94
N GLN A 230 -17.78 24.41 5.43
CA GLN A 230 -18.94 25.14 5.95
C GLN A 230 -18.60 25.92 7.22
N GLN A 231 -17.84 25.34 8.15
CA GLN A 231 -17.36 26.04 9.33
C GLN A 231 -16.46 27.23 8.96
N THR A 232 -15.53 27.04 8.02
CA THR A 232 -14.67 28.13 7.52
C THR A 232 -15.49 29.22 6.79
N MET A 233 -16.56 28.85 6.08
CA MET A 233 -17.48 29.81 5.45
C MET A 233 -18.34 30.56 6.47
N HIS A 234 -18.84 29.90 7.51
CA HIS A 234 -19.57 30.55 8.61
C HIS A 234 -18.67 31.48 9.41
N GLU A 235 -17.43 31.09 9.69
CA GLU A 235 -16.41 31.94 10.31
C GLU A 235 -16.08 33.15 9.42
N ARG A 236 -15.92 32.96 8.10
CA ARG A 236 -15.76 34.05 7.12
C ARG A 236 -16.94 35.01 7.12
N GLN A 237 -18.17 34.50 7.08
CA GLN A 237 -19.39 35.31 7.10
C GLN A 237 -19.53 36.09 8.41
N MET A 238 -19.19 35.49 9.55
CA MET A 238 -19.18 36.18 10.84
C MET A 238 -18.09 37.25 10.91
N TYR A 239 -16.92 37.01 10.33
CA TYR A 239 -15.83 38.00 10.27
C TYR A 239 -16.18 39.16 9.34
N GLU A 240 -16.76 38.89 8.16
CA GLU A 240 -17.25 39.91 7.22
C GLU A 240 -18.41 40.74 7.81
N GLN A 241 -19.36 40.11 8.52
CA GLN A 241 -20.42 40.83 9.24
C GLN A 241 -19.87 41.70 10.38
N ARG A 242 -18.85 41.22 11.09
CA ARG A 242 -18.15 41.98 12.15
C ARG A 242 -17.33 43.14 11.58
N TRP A 243 -16.80 42.99 10.37
CA TRP A 243 -16.02 44.02 9.67
C TRP A 243 -16.90 45.08 8.97
N ASN A 244 -18.14 44.72 8.59
CA ASN A 244 -19.13 45.65 8.03
C ASN A 244 -19.92 46.45 9.08
N MET A 245 -19.50 46.46 10.35
CA MET A 245 -20.07 47.38 11.34
C MET A 245 -19.58 48.82 11.10
N PRO A 246 -20.47 49.83 11.13
CA PRO A 246 -20.08 51.23 10.97
C PRO A 246 -19.17 51.65 12.13
N GLY A 247 -17.86 51.84 11.87
CA GLY A 247 -16.90 52.36 12.86
C GLY A 247 -15.47 51.81 12.78
N PHE A 248 -15.22 50.68 12.12
CA PHE A 248 -13.88 50.10 11.98
C PHE A 248 -13.34 50.29 10.56
N GLY A 249 -12.77 51.47 10.29
CA GLY A 249 -11.98 51.72 9.08
C GLY A 249 -10.54 51.26 9.28
N GLY A 250 -10.07 50.31 8.47
CA GLY A 250 -8.68 49.87 8.47
C GLY A 250 -8.33 49.08 7.21
N GLY A 251 -7.99 49.78 6.13
CA GLY A 251 -7.63 49.17 4.85
C GLY A 251 -6.43 48.22 4.95
N GLY A 252 -6.70 46.92 4.97
CA GLY A 252 -5.74 45.86 4.66
C GLY A 252 -6.30 45.04 3.51
N THR A 253 -5.66 45.08 2.34
CA THR A 253 -6.06 44.25 1.20
C THR A 253 -5.78 42.80 1.53
N TYR A 254 -6.84 42.02 1.76
CA TYR A 254 -6.75 40.56 1.79
C TYR A 254 -6.32 40.06 0.41
N ASN A 255 -5.24 39.27 0.35
CA ASN A 255 -4.77 38.65 -0.86
C ASN A 255 -5.72 37.49 -1.23
N ASN A 256 -6.49 37.65 -2.30
CA ASN A 256 -7.53 36.71 -2.79
C ASN A 256 -6.98 35.37 -3.34
N ASN A 257 -5.69 35.09 -3.16
CA ASN A 257 -5.01 33.93 -3.75
C ASN A 257 -4.87 32.74 -2.81
N MET A 258 -5.80 32.53 -1.87
CA MET A 258 -5.84 31.23 -1.17
C MET A 258 -6.74 30.29 -1.98
N PRO A 259 -6.16 29.30 -2.71
CA PRO A 259 -6.95 28.41 -3.53
C PRO A 259 -7.93 27.63 -2.64
N PRO A 260 -9.16 27.34 -3.11
CA PRO A 260 -10.02 26.39 -2.42
C PRO A 260 -9.25 25.08 -2.23
N PRO A 261 -9.30 24.42 -1.06
CA PRO A 261 -8.60 23.17 -0.88
C PRO A 261 -9.14 22.19 -1.93
N PRO A 262 -8.23 21.60 -2.74
CA PRO A 262 -8.62 20.75 -3.84
C PRO A 262 -9.49 19.61 -3.32
N THR A 263 -10.48 19.18 -4.11
CA THR A 263 -11.02 17.82 -3.99
C THR A 263 -9.84 16.84 -3.92
N PRO A 264 -9.85 15.79 -3.07
CA PRO A 264 -8.76 14.84 -3.01
C PRO A 264 -8.86 13.93 -4.25
N LYS A 265 -8.41 14.43 -5.40
CA LYS A 265 -7.93 13.56 -6.49
C LYS A 265 -6.60 12.87 -6.10
N ASN A 266 -6.04 13.29 -4.96
CA ASN A 266 -4.66 13.03 -4.55
C ASN A 266 -4.52 12.17 -3.28
N LEU A 267 -5.56 12.13 -2.42
CA LEU A 267 -5.54 11.24 -1.24
C LEU A 267 -5.85 9.82 -1.69
N GLU A 268 -4.91 8.92 -1.46
CA GLU A 268 -5.00 7.58 -1.99
C GLU A 268 -5.65 6.63 -0.97
N ILE A 269 -6.86 6.15 -1.30
CA ILE A 269 -7.61 5.20 -0.48
C ILE A 269 -7.87 3.96 -1.32
N SER A 270 -7.27 2.83 -0.95
CA SER A 270 -7.31 1.61 -1.76
C SER A 270 -7.27 0.34 -0.91
N SER A 271 -7.47 -0.81 -1.58
CA SER A 271 -7.13 -2.10 -1.00
C SER A 271 -5.62 -2.29 -0.94
N VAL A 272 -5.17 -3.29 -0.19
CA VAL A 272 -3.75 -3.68 -0.13
C VAL A 272 -3.22 -3.99 -1.54
N ASP A 273 -3.97 -4.81 -2.30
CA ASP A 273 -3.65 -5.22 -3.66
C ASP A 273 -3.54 -4.00 -4.60
N GLY A 274 -4.38 -2.98 -4.42
CA GLY A 274 -4.33 -1.74 -5.21
C GLY A 274 -3.21 -0.76 -4.81
N PHE A 275 -2.51 -1.01 -3.72
CA PHE A 275 -1.42 -0.16 -3.21
C PHE A 275 -0.02 -0.77 -3.44
N GLN A 276 0.08 -1.97 -4.03
CA GLN A 276 1.36 -2.59 -4.35
C GLN A 276 2.18 -1.70 -5.32
N GLY A 277 3.51 -1.73 -5.16
CA GLY A 277 4.44 -0.87 -5.90
C GLY A 277 4.42 0.62 -5.50
N ARG A 278 3.50 1.04 -4.62
CA ARG A 278 3.39 2.43 -4.15
C ARG A 278 4.02 2.62 -2.78
N GLU A 279 4.27 3.87 -2.41
CA GLU A 279 4.79 4.28 -1.12
C GLU A 279 4.28 5.66 -0.73
N LYS A 280 4.19 5.93 0.57
CA LYS A 280 3.73 7.22 1.13
C LYS A 280 4.52 7.57 2.39
N ALA A 281 4.58 8.86 2.71
CA ALA A 281 5.16 9.32 3.98
C ALA A 281 4.39 8.71 5.17
N LEU A 282 3.05 8.78 5.11
CA LEU A 282 2.14 8.21 6.09
C LEU A 282 1.29 7.09 5.47
N ILE A 283 1.24 5.94 6.13
CA ILE A 283 0.21 4.93 5.86
C ILE A 283 -0.68 4.78 7.07
N ILE A 284 -1.99 4.81 6.83
CA ILE A 284 -3.03 4.50 7.81
C ILE A 284 -3.72 3.23 7.36
N PHE A 285 -3.57 2.15 8.12
CA PHE A 285 -4.17 0.86 7.85
C PHE A 285 -5.40 0.62 8.72
N SER A 286 -6.54 0.32 8.11
CA SER A 286 -7.80 -0.02 8.80
C SER A 286 -8.06 -1.52 8.65
N ALA A 287 -7.94 -2.26 9.75
CA ALA A 287 -8.09 -3.72 9.79
C ALA A 287 -9.55 -4.18 9.73
N VAL A 288 -10.51 -3.34 10.15
CA VAL A 288 -11.96 -3.53 10.08
C VAL A 288 -12.54 -4.57 11.03
N ARG A 289 -11.92 -5.75 11.11
CA ARG A 289 -12.49 -6.92 11.78
C ARG A 289 -12.56 -6.72 13.28
N ALA A 290 -13.75 -6.89 13.84
CA ALA A 290 -14.06 -6.75 15.25
C ALA A 290 -15.16 -7.75 15.62
N ASN A 291 -14.76 -8.91 16.12
CA ASN A 291 -15.66 -10.02 16.43
C ASN A 291 -15.11 -10.92 17.56
N ASN A 292 -16.03 -11.61 18.24
CA ASN A 292 -15.71 -12.44 19.40
C ASN A 292 -15.11 -13.81 19.04
N ASN A 293 -15.16 -14.21 17.76
CA ASN A 293 -14.66 -15.51 17.31
C ASN A 293 -13.23 -15.46 16.75
N GLY A 294 -12.56 -14.31 16.79
CA GLY A 294 -11.18 -14.16 16.30
C GLY A 294 -11.03 -14.31 14.79
N SER A 295 -12.12 -14.15 14.02
CA SER A 295 -12.08 -14.27 12.57
C SER A 295 -11.49 -13.00 11.96
N VAL A 296 -10.37 -13.15 11.25
CA VAL A 296 -9.66 -12.03 10.60
C VAL A 296 -9.84 -12.00 9.07
N GLY A 297 -10.40 -13.06 8.46
CA GLY A 297 -10.81 -13.08 7.04
C GLY A 297 -9.65 -12.78 6.09
N PHE A 298 -9.76 -11.74 5.27
CA PHE A 298 -8.72 -11.38 4.28
C PHE A 298 -7.38 -10.97 4.90
N LEU A 299 -7.36 -10.62 6.19
CA LEU A 299 -6.13 -10.34 6.93
C LEU A 299 -5.28 -11.59 7.19
N ARG A 300 -5.83 -12.81 7.02
CA ARG A 300 -5.09 -14.08 7.21
C ARG A 300 -3.90 -14.23 6.26
N ASP A 301 -3.94 -13.53 5.13
CA ASP A 301 -2.86 -13.55 4.16
C ASP A 301 -1.71 -12.65 4.66
N TRP A 302 -0.68 -13.29 5.19
CA TRP A 302 0.51 -12.61 5.72
C TRP A 302 1.22 -11.74 4.65
N ARG A 303 1.11 -12.07 3.36
CA ARG A 303 1.67 -11.27 2.27
C ARG A 303 0.98 -9.92 2.16
N ARG A 304 -0.34 -9.87 2.40
CA ARG A 304 -1.09 -8.61 2.47
C ARG A 304 -0.64 -7.76 3.66
N CYS A 305 -0.37 -8.39 4.79
CA CYS A 305 0.20 -7.69 5.95
C CYS A 305 1.57 -7.09 5.62
N ASN A 306 2.47 -7.89 5.02
CA ASN A 306 3.79 -7.42 4.59
C ASN A 306 3.68 -6.23 3.63
N VAL A 307 2.85 -6.34 2.58
CA VAL A 307 2.64 -5.23 1.64
C VAL A 307 2.13 -4.00 2.38
N ALA A 308 1.08 -4.12 3.19
CA ALA A 308 0.47 -2.99 3.90
C ALA A 308 1.45 -2.24 4.81
N ILE A 309 2.23 -2.95 5.61
CA ILE A 309 3.23 -2.37 6.53
C ILE A 309 4.35 -1.67 5.75
N THR A 310 4.84 -2.30 4.67
CA THR A 310 6.00 -1.82 3.90
C THR A 310 5.71 -0.69 2.92
N ARG A 311 4.48 -0.15 2.90
CA ARG A 311 4.14 1.04 2.09
C ARG A 311 4.54 2.36 2.75
N ALA A 312 4.77 2.36 4.07
CA ALA A 312 5.11 3.57 4.82
C ALA A 312 6.59 3.94 4.66
N GLN A 313 6.89 5.22 4.56
CA GLN A 313 8.27 5.71 4.66
C GLN A 313 8.58 6.19 6.08
N ARG A 314 7.73 7.05 6.66
CA ARG A 314 7.99 7.76 7.92
C ARG A 314 7.04 7.34 9.04
N GLY A 315 5.75 7.20 8.74
CA GLY A 315 4.72 6.90 9.72
C GLY A 315 3.81 5.76 9.29
N LEU A 316 3.55 4.81 10.20
CA LEU A 316 2.58 3.74 10.07
C LEU A 316 1.62 3.80 11.25
N VAL A 317 0.33 4.00 10.95
CA VAL A 317 -0.76 3.90 11.92
C VAL A 317 -1.62 2.70 11.57
N VAL A 318 -1.79 1.77 12.51
CA VAL A 318 -2.66 0.59 12.35
C VAL A 318 -3.85 0.73 13.29
N LEU A 319 -5.06 0.70 12.74
CA LEU A 319 -6.30 0.61 13.50
C LEU A 319 -6.83 -0.81 13.45
N GLY A 320 -7.23 -1.34 14.60
CA GLY A 320 -7.91 -2.62 14.64
C GLY A 320 -8.31 -3.08 16.03
N HIS A 321 -9.20 -4.06 16.07
CA HIS A 321 -9.68 -4.66 17.31
C HIS A 321 -8.66 -5.68 17.84
N ALA A 322 -7.90 -5.31 18.87
CA ALA A 322 -6.78 -6.12 19.38
C ALA A 322 -7.20 -7.56 19.73
N GLN A 323 -8.37 -7.73 20.36
CA GLN A 323 -8.89 -9.05 20.74
C GLN A 323 -9.19 -9.95 19.53
N THR A 324 -9.53 -9.38 18.37
CA THR A 324 -9.73 -10.16 17.14
C THR A 324 -8.39 -10.44 16.46
N LEU A 325 -7.52 -9.43 16.35
CA LEU A 325 -6.24 -9.53 15.65
C LEU A 325 -5.25 -10.49 16.32
N GLN A 326 -5.25 -10.62 17.64
CA GLN A 326 -4.36 -11.54 18.37
C GLN A 326 -4.54 -13.03 17.99
N TYR A 327 -5.66 -13.39 17.36
CA TYR A 327 -5.91 -14.75 16.86
C TYR A 327 -5.17 -15.03 15.54
N ASP A 328 -4.72 -14.00 14.82
CA ASP A 328 -3.84 -14.18 13.68
C ASP A 328 -2.39 -14.41 14.14
N LYS A 329 -2.03 -15.68 14.30
CA LYS A 329 -0.69 -16.08 14.75
C LYS A 329 0.41 -15.85 13.72
N ARG A 330 0.08 -15.51 12.46
CA ARG A 330 1.06 -15.39 11.38
C ARG A 330 1.40 -13.95 11.01
N SER A 331 0.50 -13.00 11.25
CA SER A 331 0.76 -11.60 10.85
C SER A 331 0.42 -10.58 11.93
N PHE A 332 -0.86 -10.24 12.14
CA PHE A 332 -1.22 -9.14 13.03
C PHE A 332 -1.12 -9.47 14.53
N GLY A 333 -1.18 -10.74 14.92
CA GLY A 333 -0.92 -11.16 16.31
C GLY A 333 0.52 -10.86 16.72
N PRO A 334 1.54 -11.39 16.02
CA PRO A 334 2.93 -11.02 16.26
C PRO A 334 3.19 -9.50 16.14
N TYR A 335 2.47 -8.79 15.26
CA TYR A 335 2.56 -7.33 15.17
C TYR A 335 2.02 -6.62 16.41
N LEU A 336 0.92 -7.10 17.01
CA LEU A 336 0.41 -6.60 18.28
C LEU A 336 1.43 -6.82 19.40
N ASP A 337 2.01 -8.02 19.47
CA ASP A 337 3.05 -8.34 20.46
C ASP A 337 4.27 -7.43 20.30
N TYR A 338 4.71 -7.18 19.06
CA TYR A 338 5.76 -6.21 18.74
C TYR A 338 5.41 -4.78 19.16
N CYS A 339 4.18 -4.33 18.90
CA CYS A 339 3.73 -3.01 19.33
C CYS A 339 3.67 -2.90 20.86
N LEU A 340 3.23 -3.95 21.54
CA LEU A 340 3.13 -3.99 23.00
C LEU A 340 4.53 -4.01 23.65
N GLU A 341 5.48 -4.76 23.10
CA GLU A 341 6.89 -4.77 23.53
C GLU A 341 7.51 -3.37 23.52
N ASN A 342 7.23 -2.61 22.46
CA ASN A 342 7.88 -1.32 22.21
C ASN A 342 7.04 -0.11 22.67
N GLY A 343 5.86 -0.31 23.25
CA GLY A 343 4.97 0.78 23.69
C GLY A 343 4.32 1.56 22.54
N PHE A 344 4.13 0.94 21.38
CA PHE A 344 3.52 1.58 20.20
C PHE A 344 1.99 1.54 20.21
N ILE A 345 1.35 0.97 21.23
CA ILE A 345 -0.10 0.92 21.36
C ILE A 345 -0.59 2.20 22.05
N ASP A 346 -1.46 2.96 21.38
CA ASP A 346 -2.01 4.20 21.92
C ASP A 346 -2.73 3.98 23.26
N GLY A 347 -2.33 4.77 24.27
CA GLY A 347 -2.88 4.70 25.63
C GLY A 347 -2.53 3.44 26.42
N VAL A 348 -1.59 2.60 25.96
CA VAL A 348 -1.19 1.36 26.66
C VAL A 348 0.32 1.36 26.92
N GLU A 349 0.70 1.08 28.17
CA GLU A 349 2.10 0.99 28.55
C GLU A 349 2.80 -0.21 27.91
N ALA A 350 4.09 -0.05 27.63
CA ALA A 350 4.92 -1.12 27.08
C ALA A 350 4.99 -2.31 28.05
N LYS A 351 5.00 -3.53 27.50
CA LYS A 351 5.19 -4.76 28.26
C LYS A 351 6.37 -5.56 27.68
N PRO A 352 7.59 -5.33 28.17
CA PRO A 352 8.77 -6.07 27.73
C PRO A 352 8.63 -7.59 27.92
N GLY A 353 9.17 -8.35 26.98
CA GLY A 353 9.02 -9.81 26.88
C GLY A 353 7.72 -10.30 26.24
N SER A 354 6.90 -9.41 25.66
CA SER A 354 5.70 -9.79 24.92
C SER A 354 6.01 -10.28 23.51
N TYR A 355 7.09 -9.77 22.88
CA TYR A 355 7.46 -10.12 21.52
C TYR A 355 8.57 -11.18 21.43
N ASP A 356 8.25 -12.36 20.91
CA ASP A 356 9.25 -13.39 20.59
C ASP A 356 9.82 -13.18 19.18
N LYS A 357 10.89 -12.39 19.10
CA LYS A 357 11.64 -12.12 17.86
C LYS A 357 12.17 -13.41 17.22
N LYS A 358 12.64 -14.38 18.00
CA LYS A 358 13.22 -15.64 17.46
C LYS A 358 12.14 -16.52 16.85
N ALA A 359 11.01 -16.69 17.54
CA ALA A 359 9.87 -17.42 16.99
C ALA A 359 9.33 -16.72 15.73
N THR A 360 9.24 -15.40 15.75
CA THR A 360 8.77 -14.61 14.59
C THR A 360 9.69 -14.79 13.38
N GLN A 361 11.02 -14.70 13.55
CA GLN A 361 11.99 -14.98 12.50
C GLN A 361 11.99 -16.43 12.03
N ALA A 362 11.72 -17.39 12.92
CA ALA A 362 11.61 -18.80 12.56
C ALA A 362 10.38 -19.06 11.69
N MET A 363 9.26 -18.37 11.93
CA MET A 363 8.07 -18.47 11.06
C MET A 363 8.36 -18.00 9.63
N ALA A 364 9.22 -16.99 9.45
CA ALA A 364 9.61 -16.52 8.12
C ALA A 364 10.28 -17.61 7.26
N LYS A 365 10.97 -18.59 7.87
CA LYS A 365 11.57 -19.73 7.16
C LYS A 365 10.53 -20.62 6.48
N VAL A 366 9.29 -20.63 6.98
CA VAL A 366 8.17 -21.35 6.35
C VAL A 366 7.75 -20.67 5.04
N TYR A 367 8.03 -19.37 4.89
CA TYR A 367 7.72 -18.59 3.70
C TYR A 367 8.82 -18.64 2.65
N ASP A 368 10.05 -18.94 3.05
CA ASP A 368 11.20 -19.03 2.16
C ASP A 368 11.03 -20.20 1.20
N ILE A 369 10.76 -19.87 -0.07
CA ILE A 369 10.51 -20.84 -1.13
C ILE A 369 11.76 -21.70 -1.39
N THR A 370 12.95 -21.23 -1.01
CA THR A 370 14.19 -22.01 -1.11
C THR A 370 14.36 -23.05 0.00
N ALA A 371 13.63 -22.93 1.11
CA ALA A 371 13.79 -23.79 2.28
C ALA A 371 13.07 -25.14 2.13
N ASN A 372 12.14 -25.30 1.18
CA ASN A 372 11.33 -26.51 1.06
C ASN A 372 10.93 -26.83 -0.39
N GLY A 373 11.71 -27.66 -1.06
CA GLY A 373 11.26 -28.35 -2.28
C GLY A 373 10.18 -29.42 -2.05
N ASN A 374 9.47 -29.44 -0.91
CA ASN A 374 8.56 -30.55 -0.55
C ASN A 374 7.50 -30.28 0.54
N VAL A 375 7.16 -29.04 0.89
CA VAL A 375 6.11 -28.81 1.90
C VAL A 375 4.80 -28.43 1.22
N GLU A 376 3.91 -29.44 1.09
CA GLU A 376 2.48 -29.22 0.94
C GLU A 376 2.03 -28.25 2.04
N VAL A 377 1.60 -27.05 1.65
CA VAL A 377 0.88 -26.14 2.54
C VAL A 377 -0.50 -26.77 2.79
N ARG A 378 -0.60 -27.61 3.82
CA ARG A 378 -1.91 -28.00 4.34
C ARG A 378 -2.53 -26.80 5.03
N GLU A 379 -3.55 -26.23 4.38
CA GLU A 379 -4.48 -25.30 5.02
C GLU A 379 -5.15 -26.04 6.19
N GLY A 380 -4.93 -25.54 7.41
CA GLY A 380 -5.56 -26.01 8.64
C GLY A 380 -6.54 -24.97 9.16
#